data_AF-A0A1B7N7V2-F1
#
_entry.id   AF-A0A1B7N7V2-F1
#
_cell.length_a   1.000
_cell.length_b   1.000
_cell.length_c   1.000
_cell.angle_alpha   90.00
_cell.angle_beta   90.00
_cell.angle_gamma   90.00
#
_symmetry.space_group_name_H-M   'P 1'
#
loop_
_entity.id
_entity.type
_entity.pdbx_description
1 polymer ?
#
loop_
_entity_poly.entity_id
_entity_poly.type
_entity_poly.pdbx_seq_one_letter_code
_entity_poly.pdbx_strand_id
1 'polypeptide(L)'
;IIEGAHAQLIVQGIYSAKQSQSLHARENKKKTDRTMLFPEGKGRHLTEKEFIQKLEHLKQTKRGKEVGKNIRKAGRAARQTGKAAVNAEWQRLLQEYNMNIDKWSAECEELGSKNIPKKNWPKKLTRPLKPKM
;
A
#
# COMPACT_ATOMS: atom_id res chain seq x y z
N ILE A 1 -40.33 -6.13 3.82
CA ILE A 1 -39.84 -6.10 5.22
C ILE A 1 -38.34 -6.45 5.28
N ILE A 2 -37.89 -7.52 4.63
CA ILE A 2 -36.47 -7.95 4.63
C ILE A 2 -35.53 -6.89 4.02
N GLU A 3 -35.90 -6.27 2.90
CA GLU A 3 -35.07 -5.26 2.23
C GLU A 3 -34.81 -4.00 3.07
N GLY A 4 -35.81 -3.55 3.83
CA GLY A 4 -35.67 -2.39 4.73
C GLY A 4 -34.72 -2.66 5.89
N ALA A 5 -34.78 -3.87 6.47
CA ALA A 5 -33.84 -4.30 7.51
C ALA A 5 -32.40 -4.40 6.96
N HIS A 6 -32.24 -4.90 5.73
CA HIS A 6 -30.93 -4.98 5.08
C HIS A 6 -30.35 -3.59 4.79
N ALA A 7 -31.17 -2.66 4.30
CA ALA A 7 -30.75 -1.28 4.09
C ALA A 7 -30.31 -0.61 5.40
N GLN A 8 -31.06 -0.84 6.49
CA GLN A 8 -30.72 -0.32 7.81
C GLN A 8 -29.40 -0.89 8.35
N LEU A 9 -29.13 -2.18 8.15
CA LEU A 9 -27.86 -2.81 8.51
C LEU A 9 -26.67 -2.20 7.75
N ILE A 10 -26.82 -1.92 6.45
CA ILE A 10 -25.78 -1.29 5.65
C ILE A 10 -25.47 0.12 6.19
N VAL A 11 -26.50 0.91 6.47
CA VAL A 11 -26.36 2.28 7.01
C VAL A 11 -25.67 2.25 8.38
N GLN A 12 -26.07 1.32 9.26
CA GLN A 12 -25.43 1.14 10.57
C GLN A 12 -23.96 0.72 10.44
N GLY A 13 -23.64 -0.16 9.48
CA GLY A 13 -22.27 -0.59 9.20
C GLY A 13 -21.39 0.57 8.75
N ILE A 14 -21.88 1.40 7.83
CA ILE A 14 -21.16 2.60 7.36
C ILE A 14 -20.93 3.59 8.52
N TYR A 15 -21.96 3.81 9.34
CA TYR A 15 -21.86 4.73 10.47
C TYR A 15 -20.84 4.24 11.52
N SER A 16 -20.87 2.94 11.81
CA SER A 16 -19.91 2.30 12.72
C SER A 16 -18.48 2.44 12.22
N ALA A 17 -18.23 2.18 10.94
CA ALA A 17 -16.90 2.34 10.34
C ALA A 17 -16.39 3.78 10.44
N LYS A 18 -17.25 4.77 10.18
CA LYS A 18 -16.92 6.20 10.30
C LYS A 18 -16.62 6.59 11.75
N GLN A 19 -17.38 6.06 12.71
CA GLN A 19 -17.16 6.28 14.13
C GLN A 19 -15.81 5.69 14.57
N SER A 20 -15.51 4.44 14.19
CA SER A 20 -14.22 3.81 14.48
C SER A 20 -13.05 4.60 13.89
N GLN A 21 -13.17 5.09 12.66
CA GLN A 21 -12.12 5.92 12.03
C GLN A 21 -11.92 7.25 12.78
N SER A 22 -13.01 7.91 13.18
CA SER A 22 -12.96 9.16 13.94
C SER A 22 -12.34 8.97 15.32
N LEU A 23 -12.72 7.92 16.04
CA LEU A 23 -12.14 7.56 17.34
C LEU A 23 -10.64 7.27 17.20
N HIS A 24 -10.28 6.42 16.25
CA HIS A 24 -8.87 6.11 15.97
C HIS A 24 -8.07 7.38 15.60
N ALA A 25 -8.64 8.31 14.84
CA ALA A 25 -8.00 9.57 14.50
C ALA A 25 -7.83 10.48 15.73
N ARG A 26 -8.79 10.51 16.66
CA ARG A 26 -8.70 11.26 17.92
C ARG A 26 -7.67 10.66 18.88
N GLU A 27 -7.70 9.34 19.06
CA GLU A 27 -6.79 8.58 19.94
C GLU A 27 -5.35 8.62 19.44
N ASN A 28 -5.16 8.50 18.13
CA ASN A 28 -3.85 8.54 17.49
C ASN A 28 -3.46 9.93 16.98
N LYS A 29 -4.11 11.00 17.49
CA LYS A 29 -3.58 12.35 17.29
C LYS A 29 -2.12 12.36 17.71
N LYS A 30 -1.28 13.00 16.90
CA LYS A 30 0.15 13.12 17.19
C LYS A 30 0.29 13.67 18.61
N LYS A 31 0.86 12.87 19.52
CA LYS A 31 1.30 13.36 20.83
C LYS A 31 2.17 14.58 20.55
N THR A 32 1.81 15.72 21.11
CA THR A 32 2.48 17.00 20.87
C THR A 32 3.99 16.79 21.04
N ASP A 33 4.76 17.04 19.98
CA ASP A 33 6.23 16.90 20.01
C ASP A 33 6.92 17.99 20.84
N ARG A 34 6.10 18.91 21.37
CA ARG A 34 6.52 19.84 22.41
C ARG A 34 6.90 19.01 23.63
N THR A 35 8.20 18.86 23.81
CA THR A 35 8.82 18.43 25.06
C THR A 35 8.13 19.22 26.16
N MET A 36 7.25 18.59 26.94
CA MET A 36 6.69 19.24 28.12
C MET A 36 7.88 19.43 29.07
N LEU A 37 8.47 20.62 29.03
CA LEU A 37 9.51 21.05 29.97
C LEU A 37 8.99 20.98 31.42
N PHE A 38 7.67 20.93 31.58
CA PHE A 38 6.96 20.79 32.85
C PHE A 38 5.84 19.74 32.70
N PRO A 39 6.06 18.48 33.10
CA PRO A 39 4.92 17.57 33.29
C PRO A 39 3.95 18.24 34.28
N GLU A 40 2.67 18.34 33.91
CA GLU A 40 1.59 19.05 34.64
C GLU A 40 1.56 20.59 34.56
N GLY A 41 2.45 21.23 33.80
CA GLY A 41 2.43 22.70 33.64
C GLY A 41 2.89 23.49 34.88
N LYS A 42 3.45 22.82 35.88
CA LYS A 42 4.02 23.43 37.08
C LYS A 42 5.53 23.61 36.91
N GLY A 43 6.04 24.79 37.23
CA GLY A 43 7.48 25.07 37.23
C GLY A 43 8.20 24.16 38.23
N ARG A 44 8.89 23.12 37.75
CA ARG A 44 9.80 22.31 38.56
C ARG A 44 11.21 22.88 38.47
N HIS A 45 11.99 22.79 39.55
CA HIS A 45 13.40 23.12 39.51
C HIS A 45 14.15 22.13 38.61
N LEU A 46 14.82 22.67 37.59
CA LEU A 46 15.50 21.91 36.52
C LEU A 46 16.72 21.12 37.03
N THR A 47 17.17 21.37 38.24
CA THR A 47 18.30 20.70 38.93
C THR A 47 17.91 19.42 39.66
N GLU A 48 16.61 19.11 39.77
CA GLU A 48 16.14 17.89 40.41
C GLU A 48 16.55 16.64 39.60
N LYS A 49 17.16 15.65 40.25
CA LYS A 49 17.64 14.41 39.61
C LYS A 49 16.54 13.69 38.82
N GLU A 50 15.30 13.74 39.31
CA GLU A 50 14.14 13.16 38.63
C GLU A 50 13.86 13.79 37.27
N PHE A 51 14.08 15.11 37.14
CA PHE A 51 13.87 15.83 35.89
C PHE A 51 14.89 15.42 34.84
N ILE A 52 16.16 15.29 35.24
CA ILE A 52 17.25 14.83 34.38
C ILE A 52 16.97 13.41 33.86
N GLN A 53 16.53 12.49 34.74
CA GLN A 53 16.17 11.13 34.35
C GLN A 53 14.99 11.08 33.37
N LYS A 54 13.94 11.90 33.60
CA LYS A 54 12.81 12.02 32.67
C LYS A 54 13.23 12.54 31.30
N LEU A 55 14.13 13.53 31.28
CA LEU A 55 14.63 14.13 30.04
C LEU A 55 15.47 13.13 29.24
N GLU A 56 16.30 12.34 29.91
CA GLU A 56 17.10 11.28 29.29
C GLU A 56 16.19 10.16 28.72
N HIS A 57 15.19 9.72 29.47
CA HIS A 57 14.19 8.76 28.97
C HIS A 57 13.43 9.31 27.74
N LEU A 58 13.07 10.59 27.74
CA LEU A 58 12.44 11.23 26.57
C LEU A 58 13.38 11.26 25.35
N LYS A 59 14.66 11.54 25.53
CA LYS A 59 15.67 11.48 24.46
C LYS A 59 15.80 10.07 23.90
N GLN A 60 15.92 9.06 24.77
CA GLN A 60 16.03 7.66 24.36
C GLN A 60 14.79 7.17 23.60
N THR A 61 13.58 7.52 24.07
CA THR A 61 12.34 7.17 23.37
C THR A 61 12.20 7.89 22.03
N LYS A 62 12.64 9.15 21.91
CA LYS A 62 12.70 9.87 20.62
C LYS A 62 13.66 9.18 19.65
N ARG A 63 14.87 8.85 20.11
CA ARG A 63 15.88 8.14 19.31
C ARG A 63 15.38 6.77 18.85
N GLY A 64 14.75 6.00 19.73
CA GLY A 64 14.13 4.70 19.38
C GLY A 64 13.02 4.83 18.34
N LYS A 65 12.17 5.87 18.44
CA LYS A 65 11.14 6.16 17.44
C LYS A 65 11.73 6.55 16.07
N GLU A 66 12.82 7.31 16.06
CA GLU A 66 13.51 7.68 14.81
C GLU A 66 14.16 6.47 14.14
N VAL A 67 14.84 5.62 14.90
CA VAL A 67 15.39 4.35 14.40
C VAL A 67 14.28 3.48 13.83
N GLY A 68 13.17 3.32 14.55
CA GLY A 68 12.01 2.57 14.06
C GLY A 68 11.38 3.16 12.78
N LYS A 69 11.31 4.48 12.66
CA LYS A 69 10.86 5.16 11.43
C LYS A 69 11.81 4.88 10.27
N ASN A 70 13.12 4.90 10.50
CA ASN A 70 14.13 4.64 9.47
C ASN A 70 14.08 3.19 8.99
N ILE A 71 13.96 2.22 9.91
CA ILE A 71 13.77 0.80 9.54
C ILE A 71 12.50 0.63 8.69
N ARG A 72 11.37 1.22 9.10
CA ARG A 72 10.11 1.17 8.32
C ARG A 72 10.22 1.85 6.96
N LYS A 73 11.00 2.94 6.84
CA LYS A 73 11.27 3.58 5.55
C LYS A 73 12.12 2.67 4.66
N ALA A 74 13.19 2.09 5.19
CA ALA A 74 14.06 1.16 4.47
C ALA A 74 13.29 -0.07 3.99
N GLY A 75 12.47 -0.69 4.85
CA GLY A 75 11.64 -1.83 4.47
C GLY A 75 10.60 -1.50 3.38
N ARG A 76 10.01 -0.30 3.42
CA ARG A 76 9.12 0.17 2.33
C ARG A 76 9.87 0.38 1.03
N ALA A 77 11.05 0.98 1.07
CA ALA A 77 11.89 1.18 -0.10
C ALA A 77 12.30 -0.16 -0.73
N ALA A 78 12.77 -1.12 0.07
CA ALA A 78 13.13 -2.46 -0.41
C ALA A 78 11.92 -3.21 -1.04
N ARG A 79 10.74 -3.10 -0.43
CA ARG A 79 9.53 -3.67 -1.02
C ARG A 79 9.13 -2.97 -2.33
N GLN A 80 9.34 -1.66 -2.43
CA GLN A 80 9.04 -0.91 -3.64
C GLN A 80 10.01 -1.26 -4.77
N THR A 81 11.31 -1.41 -4.50
CA THR A 81 12.30 -1.80 -5.50
C THR A 81 12.05 -3.23 -5.99
N GLY A 82 11.79 -4.18 -5.10
CA GLY A 82 11.41 -5.55 -5.49
C GLY A 82 10.14 -5.58 -6.35
N LYS A 83 9.12 -4.78 -5.99
CA LYS A 83 7.90 -4.64 -6.80
C LYS A 83 8.17 -4.02 -8.17
N ALA A 84 9.06 -3.03 -8.23
CA ALA A 84 9.41 -2.34 -9.47
C ALA A 84 10.14 -3.27 -10.44
N ALA A 85 11.09 -4.08 -9.95
CA ALA A 85 11.80 -5.05 -10.78
C ALA A 85 10.85 -6.08 -11.42
N VAL A 86 9.96 -6.68 -10.61
CA VAL A 86 8.98 -7.66 -11.12
C VAL A 86 7.97 -7.01 -12.08
N ASN A 87 7.57 -5.77 -11.82
CA ASN A 87 6.69 -5.05 -12.75
C ASN A 87 7.39 -4.71 -14.08
N ALA A 88 8.68 -4.37 -14.06
CA ALA A 88 9.44 -4.09 -15.27
C ALA A 88 9.55 -5.33 -16.17
N GLU A 89 9.90 -6.49 -15.59
CA GLU A 89 9.94 -7.75 -16.34
C GLU A 89 8.55 -8.13 -16.86
N TRP A 90 7.50 -7.92 -16.05
CA TRP A 90 6.13 -8.15 -16.49
C TRP A 90 5.71 -7.24 -17.66
N GLN A 91 6.14 -5.98 -17.67
CA GLN A 91 5.87 -5.07 -18.78
C GLN A 91 6.56 -5.51 -20.07
N ARG A 92 7.81 -6.01 -20.00
CA ARG A 92 8.52 -6.57 -21.16
C ARG A 92 7.79 -7.78 -21.73
N LEU A 93 7.40 -8.73 -20.89
CA LEU A 93 6.63 -9.90 -21.31
C LEU A 93 5.30 -9.53 -21.97
N LEU A 94 4.62 -8.48 -21.47
CA LEU A 94 3.39 -7.98 -22.10
C LEU A 94 3.65 -7.32 -23.45
N GLN A 95 4.74 -6.58 -23.60
CA GLN A 95 5.12 -5.96 -24.88
C GLN A 95 5.40 -7.02 -25.93
N GLU A 96 6.21 -8.03 -25.62
CA GLU A 96 6.48 -9.16 -26.51
C GLU A 96 5.19 -9.92 -26.88
N TYR A 97 4.33 -10.19 -25.89
CA TYR A 97 3.04 -10.83 -26.14
C TYR A 97 2.15 -10.03 -27.07
N ASN A 98 2.07 -8.70 -26.89
CA ASN A 98 1.29 -7.83 -27.76
C ASN A 98 1.85 -7.83 -29.19
N MET A 99 3.16 -7.71 -29.36
CA MET A 99 3.80 -7.80 -30.67
C MET A 99 3.51 -9.14 -31.37
N ASN A 100 3.50 -10.23 -30.61
CA ASN A 100 3.17 -11.55 -31.14
C ASN A 100 1.68 -11.69 -31.48
N ILE A 101 0.78 -11.09 -30.69
CA ILE A 101 -0.65 -11.00 -31.03
C ILE A 101 -0.85 -10.21 -32.32
N ASP A 102 -0.16 -9.08 -32.49
CA ASP A 102 -0.32 -8.23 -33.67
C ASP A 102 0.13 -8.98 -34.93
N LYS A 103 1.27 -9.69 -34.85
CA LYS A 103 1.74 -10.59 -35.92
C LYS A 103 0.73 -11.71 -36.20
N TRP A 104 0.25 -12.38 -35.17
CA TRP A 104 -0.76 -13.44 -35.31
C TRP A 104 -2.06 -12.91 -35.94
N SER A 105 -2.50 -11.70 -35.56
CA SER A 105 -3.67 -11.05 -36.14
C SER A 105 -3.47 -10.77 -37.62
N ALA A 106 -2.30 -10.25 -38.02
CA ALA A 106 -1.97 -10.00 -39.41
C ALA A 106 -1.94 -11.29 -40.24
N GLU A 107 -1.34 -12.37 -39.71
CA GLU A 107 -1.37 -13.70 -40.36
C GLU A 107 -2.80 -14.23 -40.51
N CYS A 108 -3.65 -14.08 -39.49
CA CYS A 108 -5.05 -14.45 -39.58
C CYS A 108 -5.84 -13.63 -40.62
N GLU A 109 -5.58 -12.33 -40.75
CA GLU A 109 -6.18 -11.48 -41.79
C GLU A 109 -5.75 -11.89 -43.20
N GLU A 110 -4.47 -12.25 -43.38
CA GLU A 110 -3.96 -12.75 -44.67
C GLU A 110 -4.59 -14.11 -45.03
N LEU A 111 -4.72 -15.02 -44.07
CA LEU A 111 -5.39 -16.32 -44.26
C LEU A 111 -6.88 -16.14 -44.57
N GLY A 112 -7.54 -15.16 -43.94
CA GLY A 112 -8.91 -14.78 -44.24
C GLY A 112 -9.07 -14.24 -45.67
N SER A 113 -8.13 -13.42 -46.12
CA SER A 113 -8.08 -12.90 -47.49
C SER A 113 -7.87 -14.01 -48.53
N LYS A 114 -7.13 -15.06 -48.16
CA LYS A 114 -6.95 -16.28 -48.97
C LYS A 114 -8.12 -17.28 -48.87
N ASN A 115 -9.20 -16.90 -48.16
CA ASN A 115 -10.41 -17.71 -47.93
C ASN A 115 -10.12 -19.09 -47.30
N ILE A 116 -9.07 -19.18 -46.48
CA ILE A 116 -8.67 -20.42 -45.80
C ILE A 116 -9.63 -20.66 -44.62
N PRO A 117 -10.21 -21.86 -44.47
CA PRO A 117 -11.11 -22.17 -43.36
C PRO A 117 -10.47 -21.89 -41.99
N LYS A 118 -11.24 -21.27 -41.08
CA LYS A 118 -10.81 -20.91 -39.71
C LYS A 118 -10.23 -22.07 -38.89
N LYS A 119 -10.57 -23.32 -39.24
CA LYS A 119 -10.02 -24.54 -38.61
C LYS A 119 -8.51 -24.69 -38.82
N ASN A 120 -7.97 -24.13 -39.91
CA ASN A 120 -6.56 -24.20 -40.26
C ASN A 120 -5.78 -22.96 -39.81
N TRP A 121 -6.41 -22.03 -39.09
CA TRP A 121 -5.74 -20.83 -38.62
C TRP A 121 -4.82 -21.15 -37.43
N PRO A 122 -3.72 -20.42 -37.26
CA PRO A 122 -2.85 -20.58 -36.11
C PRO A 122 -3.63 -20.34 -34.82
N LYS A 123 -3.34 -21.14 -33.78
CA LYS A 123 -3.99 -20.99 -32.47
C LYS A 123 -3.60 -19.66 -31.84
N LYS A 124 -4.57 -19.00 -31.21
CA LYS A 124 -4.34 -17.75 -30.49
C LYS A 124 -3.32 -17.95 -29.36
N LEU A 125 -2.36 -17.03 -29.26
CA LEU A 125 -1.34 -17.03 -28.22
C LEU A 125 -1.94 -16.84 -26.83
N THR A 126 -1.46 -17.62 -25.85
CA THR A 126 -1.86 -17.53 -24.44
C THR A 126 -1.13 -16.38 -23.75
N ARG A 127 -1.87 -15.56 -22.98
CA ARG A 127 -1.28 -14.45 -22.23
C ARG A 127 -0.30 -14.98 -21.18
N PRO A 128 0.93 -14.43 -21.08
CA PRO A 128 1.88 -14.85 -20.05
C PRO A 128 1.31 -14.57 -18.65
N LEU A 129 1.76 -15.33 -17.65
CA LEU A 129 1.39 -15.08 -16.25
C LEU A 129 2.38 -14.10 -15.62
N LYS A 130 1.89 -13.29 -14.68
CA LYS A 130 2.75 -12.36 -13.96
C LYS A 130 3.78 -13.14 -13.11
N PRO A 131 5.08 -12.78 -13.15
CA PRO A 131 6.09 -13.38 -12.29
C PRO A 131 5.73 -13.18 -10.81
N LYS A 132 5.98 -14.21 -9.99
CA LYS A 132 5.78 -14.14 -8.53
C LYS A 132 6.93 -13.35 -7.89
N MET A 133 6.63 -12.61 -6.82
CA MET A 133 7.62 -11.93 -5.97
C MET A 133 8.16 -12.85 -4.89
#